data_AF-A0A0B6AQQ8-F1
#
_entry.id   AF-A0A0B6AQQ8-F1
#
_cell.length_a   1.000
_cell.length_b   1.000
_cell.length_c   1.000
_cell.angle_alpha   90.00
_cell.angle_beta   90.00
_cell.angle_gamma   90.00
#
_symmetry.space_group_name_H-M   'P 1'
#
loop_
_entity.id
_entity.type
_entity.pdbx_description
1 polymer ?
#
loop_
_entity_poly.entity_id
_entity_poly.type
_entity_poly.pdbx_seq_one_letter_code
_entity_poly.pdbx_strand_id
1 'polypeptide(L)'
;MHPNKSMRYIVAEKQVLIPLSACFFVLIFLILNFLFNTLRSLIQTTFSDVFDPQPFHLSLSFFWQMNTHQYAAIYCMMLLIACLLTAKLTYDVRSNFKDLNQNQKGSGRFTTRRELQKQYRKVPEKTEHYPGGGGVPISRIKTRNLIHNWHDYQKLKGMDKLVKAHQLFTTRNHLLIDDTPVNNLIIGITRSGKGETFVIPAIDVYSRAEKQPSLILNDPKAELLAASKETLEKRGYHIEVLNLLNPLESMSYNLLEMIKETYKDGDYSTAQALCNTLSYTLYYNPNAKDPFWQQCAMSLCNAMILAVTDKCIKEKTEEKITMYTVANMLSELGSKEVVIDKKGNTQNALDMYFDELPTNSVAKMQYATSNFSKGTTRGGIFTQTMNGLSIFTFDEIAKMTAKNSVDLKRVGFGKTLKGKAMPLTRLEVTFPDGKVESIKTDAKGLFELNFTSEIKPKENEIRIAEKVNDQIVTDHKNETVVSVYNIDRKKGTTSFRVEKQHPDIHVSEVTYFTKPIAIFMVTPDYDSSNHVIASIFVRQLYYVLAKNASLAKGNKCHREVVFLLDEFGVRPYGHIENLLRQEMGVCA
;
A
#
# COMPACT_ATOMS: atom_id res chain seq x y z
N MET A 1 -16.04 34.14 -20.89
CA MET A 1 -17.29 34.92 -20.81
C MET A 1 -17.95 34.60 -19.47
N HIS A 2 -17.88 35.52 -18.50
CA HIS A 2 -18.63 35.36 -17.25
C HIS A 2 -20.12 35.61 -17.56
N PRO A 3 -21.03 34.69 -17.20
CA PRO A 3 -22.46 34.94 -17.35
C PRO A 3 -22.83 36.17 -16.51
N ASN A 4 -23.77 36.98 -16.99
CA ASN A 4 -24.29 38.18 -16.31
C ASN A 4 -24.52 37.89 -14.82
N LYS A 5 -23.59 38.30 -13.96
CA LYS A 5 -23.76 38.22 -12.51
C LYS A 5 -24.97 39.10 -12.19
N SER A 6 -26.00 38.51 -11.58
CA SER A 6 -27.16 39.27 -11.11
C SER A 6 -26.68 40.44 -10.24
N MET A 7 -27.24 41.62 -10.47
CA MET A 7 -26.88 42.88 -9.77
C MET A 7 -26.80 42.71 -8.25
N ARG A 8 -27.63 41.81 -7.68
CA ARG A 8 -27.65 41.49 -6.24
C ARG A 8 -26.28 41.02 -5.72
N TYR A 9 -25.57 40.18 -6.47
CA TYR A 9 -24.24 39.67 -6.06
C TYR A 9 -23.14 40.72 -6.20
N ILE A 10 -23.24 41.57 -7.22
CA ILE A 10 -22.26 42.65 -7.48
C ILE A 10 -22.26 43.63 -6.31
N VAL A 11 -23.45 43.97 -5.78
CA VAL A 11 -23.61 44.89 -4.64
C VAL A 11 -22.99 44.34 -3.35
N ALA A 12 -22.87 43.01 -3.19
CA ALA A 12 -22.25 42.39 -2.02
C ALA A 12 -20.71 42.26 -2.10
N GLU A 13 -20.11 42.51 -3.27
CA GLU A 13 -18.66 42.45 -3.42
C GLU A 13 -17.97 43.61 -2.68
N LYS A 14 -16.82 43.35 -2.05
CA LYS A 14 -16.10 44.36 -1.24
C LYS A 14 -15.83 45.66 -2.01
N GLN A 15 -15.54 45.57 -3.30
CA GLN A 15 -15.18 46.72 -4.13
C GLN A 15 -16.36 47.68 -4.37
N VAL A 16 -17.60 47.18 -4.35
CA VAL A 16 -18.82 47.98 -4.56
C VAL A 16 -19.48 48.34 -3.23
N LEU A 17 -19.49 47.40 -2.27
CA LEU A 17 -20.13 47.58 -0.99
C LEU A 17 -19.46 48.67 -0.12
N ILE A 18 -18.13 48.79 -0.17
CA ILE A 18 -17.39 49.80 0.59
C ILE A 18 -17.76 51.24 0.16
N PRO A 19 -17.65 51.63 -1.13
CA PRO A 19 -18.05 52.99 -1.54
C PRO A 19 -19.55 53.24 -1.35
N LEU A 20 -20.40 52.21 -1.55
CA LEU A 20 -21.84 52.32 -1.31
C LEU A 20 -22.15 52.58 0.18
N SER A 21 -21.48 51.87 1.09
CA SER A 21 -21.63 52.07 2.54
C SER A 21 -21.18 53.46 2.99
N ALA A 22 -20.11 54.01 2.40
CA ALA A 22 -19.67 55.38 2.66
C ALA A 22 -20.71 56.41 2.20
N CYS A 23 -21.33 56.20 1.04
CA CYS A 23 -22.42 57.05 0.55
C CYS A 23 -23.64 57.00 1.50
N PHE A 24 -24.03 55.81 1.94
CA PHE A 24 -25.12 55.66 2.92
C PHE A 24 -24.79 56.32 4.27
N PHE A 25 -23.55 56.23 4.74
CA PHE A 25 -23.12 56.90 5.96
C PHE A 25 -23.31 58.42 5.85
N VAL A 26 -22.82 59.03 4.77
CA VAL A 26 -22.98 60.47 4.53
C VAL A 26 -24.46 60.84 4.45
N LEU A 27 -25.27 60.05 3.73
CA LEU A 27 -26.71 60.30 3.60
C LEU A 27 -27.43 60.23 4.96
N ILE A 28 -27.18 59.18 5.75
CA ILE A 28 -27.78 59.02 7.10
C ILE A 28 -27.35 60.17 8.00
N PHE A 29 -26.08 60.56 7.97
CA PHE A 29 -25.58 61.68 8.76
C PHE A 29 -26.24 63.00 8.37
N LEU A 30 -26.39 63.28 7.07
CA LEU A 30 -27.09 64.47 6.57
C LEU A 30 -28.56 64.48 6.98
N ILE A 31 -29.26 63.34 6.93
CA ILE A 31 -30.65 63.22 7.39
C ILE A 31 -30.74 63.47 8.90
N LEU A 32 -29.85 62.88 9.69
CA LEU A 32 -29.79 63.13 11.14
C LEU A 32 -29.54 64.62 11.41
N ASN A 33 -28.64 65.26 10.65
CA ASN A 33 -28.36 66.68 10.80
C ASN A 33 -29.57 67.57 10.46
N PHE A 34 -30.27 67.24 9.38
CA PHE A 34 -31.50 67.90 9.02
C PHE A 34 -32.57 67.76 10.11
N LEU A 35 -32.77 66.55 10.64
CA LEU A 35 -33.70 66.30 11.75
C LEU A 35 -33.30 67.07 13.02
N PHE A 36 -32.01 67.13 13.33
CA PHE A 36 -31.53 67.90 14.48
C PHE A 36 -31.77 69.40 14.31
N ASN A 37 -31.46 69.96 13.14
CA ASN A 37 -31.65 71.39 12.87
C ASN A 37 -33.13 71.78 12.77
N THR A 38 -33.98 70.93 12.19
CA THR A 38 -35.44 71.13 12.21
C THR A 38 -36.00 71.06 13.61
N LEU A 39 -35.59 70.08 14.42
CA LEU A 39 -36.00 69.98 15.83
C LEU A 39 -35.54 71.20 16.62
N ARG A 40 -34.30 71.67 16.42
CA ARG A 40 -33.79 72.89 17.04
C ARG A 40 -34.62 74.11 16.64
N SER A 41 -34.89 74.29 15.34
CA SER A 41 -35.70 75.39 14.85
C SER A 41 -37.11 75.33 15.43
N LEU A 42 -37.71 74.14 15.52
CA LEU A 42 -39.04 73.93 16.08
C LEU A 42 -39.08 74.24 17.58
N ILE A 43 -38.10 73.75 18.36
CA ILE A 43 -37.98 74.09 19.78
C ILE A 43 -37.81 75.60 19.97
N GLN A 44 -36.96 76.23 19.16
CA GLN A 44 -36.77 77.68 19.24
C GLN A 44 -38.06 78.43 18.89
N THR A 45 -38.78 78.07 17.82
CA THR A 45 -40.03 78.76 17.43
C THR A 45 -41.21 78.48 18.37
N THR A 46 -41.27 77.28 18.98
CA THR A 46 -42.39 76.85 19.83
C THR A 46 -42.22 77.25 21.30
N PHE A 47 -40.98 77.38 21.80
CA PHE A 47 -40.70 77.67 23.21
C PHE A 47 -40.00 79.01 23.46
N SER A 48 -39.73 79.85 22.45
CA SER A 48 -39.16 81.18 22.68
C SER A 48 -40.18 82.18 23.23
N ASP A 49 -41.45 82.14 22.79
CA ASP A 49 -42.52 83.03 23.25
C ASP A 49 -43.89 82.32 23.22
N VAL A 50 -44.49 82.09 24.39
CA VAL A 50 -45.81 81.42 24.55
C VAL A 50 -46.97 82.27 24.01
N PHE A 51 -46.74 83.56 23.75
CA PHE A 51 -47.77 84.52 23.36
C PHE A 51 -47.63 85.09 21.95
N ASP A 52 -46.57 84.76 21.18
CA ASP A 52 -46.46 85.16 19.76
C ASP A 52 -45.59 84.16 18.95
N PRO A 53 -46.17 83.13 18.32
CA PRO A 53 -45.41 82.09 17.64
C PRO A 53 -44.81 82.57 16.30
N GLN A 54 -43.49 82.47 16.16
CA GLN A 54 -42.77 82.70 14.91
C GLN A 54 -43.12 81.60 13.88
N PRO A 55 -43.32 81.94 12.58
CA PRO A 55 -43.65 80.95 11.56
C PRO A 55 -42.47 79.98 11.37
N PHE A 56 -42.74 78.69 11.53
CA PHE A 56 -41.77 77.64 11.28
C PHE A 56 -41.47 77.55 9.78
N HIS A 57 -40.22 77.82 9.40
CA HIS A 57 -39.76 77.70 8.02
C HIS A 57 -38.77 76.53 7.88
N LEU A 58 -39.19 75.52 7.14
CA LEU A 58 -38.34 74.38 6.79
C LEU A 58 -37.45 74.81 5.61
N SER A 59 -36.14 74.85 5.83
CA SER A 59 -35.18 75.26 4.79
C SER A 59 -34.25 74.12 4.40
N LEU A 60 -33.92 74.04 3.11
CA LEU A 60 -32.99 73.03 2.57
C LEU A 60 -31.56 73.20 3.11
N SER A 61 -31.20 74.39 3.58
CA SER A 61 -29.91 74.67 4.20
C SER A 61 -29.68 73.88 5.50
N PHE A 62 -30.73 73.37 6.15
CA PHE A 62 -30.62 72.59 7.40
C PHE A 62 -29.85 71.27 7.25
N PHE A 63 -29.71 70.74 6.04
CA PHE A 63 -28.87 69.57 5.78
C PHE A 63 -27.37 69.91 5.88
N TRP A 64 -26.96 71.13 5.50
CA TRP A 64 -25.55 71.55 5.41
C TRP A 64 -25.12 72.50 6.54
N GLN A 65 -26.06 73.06 7.30
CA GLN A 65 -25.77 73.93 8.42
C GLN A 65 -25.26 73.12 9.62
N MET A 66 -24.01 73.35 10.04
CA MET A 66 -23.34 72.58 11.09
C MET A 66 -22.75 73.51 12.15
N ASN A 67 -23.43 73.66 13.29
CA ASN A 67 -22.90 74.40 14.44
C ASN A 67 -22.15 73.46 15.40
N THR A 68 -20.99 72.99 14.96
CA THR A 68 -20.19 71.96 15.67
C THR A 68 -19.66 72.44 17.02
N HIS A 69 -19.34 73.72 17.17
CA HIS A 69 -18.75 74.27 18.40
C HIS A 69 -19.71 74.28 19.61
N GLN A 70 -21.02 74.44 19.39
CA GLN A 70 -22.01 74.58 20.47
C GLN A 70 -22.64 73.23 20.87
N TYR A 71 -22.69 72.25 19.96
CA TYR A 71 -23.40 70.97 20.16
C TYR A 71 -22.51 69.75 19.88
N ALA A 72 -21.21 69.83 20.20
CA ALA A 72 -20.22 68.81 19.86
C ALA A 72 -20.60 67.37 20.32
N ALA A 73 -21.18 67.22 21.51
CA ALA A 73 -21.61 65.93 22.04
C ALA A 73 -22.74 65.28 21.21
N ILE A 74 -23.67 66.09 20.69
CA ILE A 74 -24.79 65.61 19.89
C ILE A 74 -24.28 65.14 18.51
N TYR A 75 -23.39 65.90 17.88
CA TYR A 75 -22.76 65.48 16.63
C TYR A 75 -21.93 64.20 16.79
N CYS A 76 -21.25 64.02 17.93
CA CYS A 76 -20.56 62.75 18.24
C CYS A 76 -21.54 61.57 18.36
N MET A 77 -22.68 61.77 19.03
CA MET A 77 -23.73 60.75 19.14
C MET A 77 -24.35 60.43 17.77
N MET A 78 -24.60 61.43 16.93
CA MET A 78 -25.11 61.24 15.57
C MET A 78 -24.13 60.48 14.68
N LEU A 79 -22.83 60.78 14.77
CA LEU A 79 -21.79 60.01 14.07
C LEU A 79 -21.79 58.55 14.51
N LEU A 80 -21.92 58.29 15.82
CA LEU A 80 -21.99 56.93 16.36
C LEU A 80 -23.24 56.18 15.88
N ILE A 81 -24.41 56.83 15.87
CA ILE A 81 -25.66 56.27 15.35
C ILE A 81 -25.55 55.98 13.85
N ALA A 82 -25.02 56.93 13.06
CA ALA A 82 -24.81 56.74 11.63
C ALA A 82 -23.85 55.56 11.37
N CYS A 83 -22.76 55.44 12.13
CA CYS A 83 -21.83 54.32 12.04
C CYS A 83 -22.52 52.97 12.31
N LEU A 84 -23.33 52.89 13.38
CA LEU A 84 -24.04 51.65 13.73
C LEU A 84 -25.08 51.26 12.68
N LEU A 85 -25.86 52.22 12.16
CA LEU A 85 -26.85 51.97 11.13
C LEU A 85 -26.21 51.55 9.81
N THR A 86 -25.14 52.23 9.38
CA THR A 86 -24.39 51.84 8.18
C THR A 86 -23.74 50.47 8.35
N ALA A 87 -23.19 50.15 9.52
CA ALA A 87 -22.61 48.84 9.80
C ALA A 87 -23.65 47.73 9.72
N LYS A 88 -24.84 47.93 10.31
CA LYS A 88 -25.96 46.98 10.23
C LYS A 88 -26.41 46.76 8.78
N LEU A 89 -26.64 47.84 8.03
CA LEU A 89 -27.04 47.75 6.62
C LEU A 89 -25.98 47.01 5.78
N THR A 90 -24.70 47.31 6.00
CA THR A 90 -23.58 46.66 5.30
C THR A 90 -23.52 45.17 5.63
N TYR A 91 -23.76 44.80 6.89
CA TYR A 91 -23.85 43.42 7.32
C TYR A 91 -25.01 42.70 6.63
N ASP A 92 -26.22 43.26 6.66
CA ASP A 92 -27.43 42.64 6.10
C ASP A 92 -27.32 42.46 4.57
N VAL A 93 -26.79 43.45 3.85
CA VAL A 93 -26.54 43.34 2.40
C VAL A 93 -25.52 42.25 2.10
N ARG A 94 -24.45 42.18 2.90
CA ARG A 94 -23.41 41.15 2.72
C ARG A 94 -23.91 39.77 3.11
N SER A 95 -24.68 39.60 4.18
CA SER A 95 -25.17 38.29 4.61
C SER A 95 -26.19 37.71 3.63
N ASN A 96 -27.08 38.56 3.09
CA ASN A 96 -28.18 38.12 2.24
C ASN A 96 -27.77 37.89 0.78
N PHE A 97 -26.76 38.62 0.28
CA PHE A 97 -26.39 38.58 -1.14
C PHE A 97 -24.96 38.11 -1.41
N LYS A 98 -24.18 37.74 -0.39
CA LYS A 98 -22.87 37.10 -0.61
C LYS A 98 -23.09 35.74 -1.27
N ASP A 99 -22.44 35.55 -2.41
CA ASP A 99 -22.45 34.26 -3.12
C ASP A 99 -21.86 33.15 -2.22
N LEU A 100 -22.70 32.19 -1.86
CA LEU A 100 -22.31 30.99 -1.10
C LEU A 100 -21.73 29.90 -1.99
N ASN A 101 -21.83 30.04 -3.33
CA ASN A 101 -21.34 29.06 -4.29
C ASN A 101 -19.85 29.22 -4.63
N GLN A 102 -19.07 29.92 -3.80
CA GLN A 102 -17.61 29.93 -3.96
C GLN A 102 -17.07 28.50 -3.75
N ASN A 103 -16.57 27.92 -4.85
CA ASN A 103 -15.86 26.63 -4.89
C ASN A 103 -16.73 25.36 -4.86
N GLN A 104 -18.02 25.42 -5.19
CA GLN A 104 -18.85 24.20 -5.33
C GLN A 104 -18.34 23.21 -6.39
N LYS A 105 -17.55 23.67 -7.37
CA LYS A 105 -16.90 22.83 -8.39
C LYS A 105 -15.38 22.71 -8.22
N GLY A 106 -14.87 23.01 -7.02
CA GLY A 106 -13.44 22.95 -6.69
C GLY A 106 -12.68 24.24 -7.02
N SER A 107 -11.79 24.64 -6.12
CA SER A 107 -10.83 25.76 -6.29
C SER A 107 -9.42 25.26 -6.61
N GLY A 108 -9.33 24.06 -7.19
CA GLY A 108 -8.07 23.39 -7.47
C GLY A 108 -7.16 24.30 -8.29
N ARG A 109 -5.96 24.57 -7.76
CA ARG A 109 -4.87 25.22 -8.49
C ARG A 109 -3.63 24.34 -8.41
N PHE A 110 -2.72 24.50 -9.36
CA PHE A 110 -1.43 23.83 -9.28
C PHE A 110 -0.68 24.28 -8.01
N THR A 111 -0.08 23.31 -7.34
CA THR A 111 0.77 23.52 -6.17
C THR A 111 2.01 24.29 -6.56
N THR A 112 2.35 25.34 -5.80
CA THR A 112 3.56 26.12 -6.04
C THR A 112 4.80 25.36 -5.58
N ARG A 113 5.98 25.69 -6.12
CA ARG A 113 7.25 25.06 -5.69
C ARG A 113 7.53 25.20 -4.20
N ARG A 114 7.09 26.30 -3.58
CA ARG A 114 7.24 26.54 -2.13
C ARG A 114 6.34 25.60 -1.32
N GLU A 115 5.13 25.33 -1.80
CA GLU A 115 4.21 24.39 -1.16
C GLU A 115 4.71 22.96 -1.31
N LEU A 116 5.21 22.57 -2.49
CA LEU A 116 5.84 21.26 -2.71
C LEU A 116 6.99 21.02 -1.72
N GLN A 117 7.85 22.01 -1.49
CA GLN A 117 8.97 21.90 -0.54
C GLN A 117 8.54 21.81 0.93
N LYS A 118 7.35 22.33 1.27
CA LYS A 118 6.78 22.19 2.61
C LYS A 118 6.13 20.83 2.81
N GLN A 119 5.56 20.27 1.75
CA GLN A 119 4.82 19.01 1.78
C GLN A 119 5.74 17.80 1.67
N TYR A 120 6.71 17.83 0.75
CA TYR A 120 7.52 16.68 0.39
C TYR A 120 8.95 16.78 0.93
N ARG A 121 9.48 15.62 1.32
CA ARG A 121 10.82 15.50 1.86
C ARG A 121 11.86 15.69 0.76
N LYS A 122 12.94 16.40 1.08
CA LYS A 122 14.04 16.69 0.16
C LYS A 122 15.19 15.71 0.35
N VAL A 123 15.63 15.07 -0.74
CA VAL A 123 16.77 14.14 -0.75
C VAL A 123 17.78 14.52 -1.83
N PRO A 124 19.06 14.10 -1.72
CA PRO A 124 20.05 14.29 -2.78
C PRO A 124 19.58 13.69 -4.10
N GLU A 125 19.77 14.39 -5.22
CA GLU A 125 19.28 13.93 -6.53
C GLU A 125 19.92 12.60 -6.96
N LYS A 126 21.22 12.41 -6.74
CA LYS A 126 21.98 11.24 -7.20
C LYS A 126 23.09 10.88 -6.22
N THR A 127 23.57 9.63 -6.32
CA THR A 127 24.81 9.09 -5.73
C THR A 127 24.83 8.97 -4.20
N GLU A 128 24.49 10.03 -3.47
CA GLU A 128 24.62 10.08 -2.01
C GLU A 128 23.50 9.28 -1.32
N HIS A 129 23.87 8.47 -0.32
CA HIS A 129 22.92 7.88 0.62
C HIS A 129 22.27 8.95 1.50
N TYR A 130 21.06 8.69 1.98
CA TYR A 130 20.32 9.63 2.82
C TYR A 130 19.53 8.90 3.92
N PRO A 131 19.31 9.55 5.08
CA PRO A 131 18.68 8.90 6.23
C PRO A 131 17.20 8.60 5.99
N GLY A 132 16.61 7.66 6.74
CA GLY A 132 15.19 7.32 6.65
C GLY A 132 14.79 6.48 5.42
N GLY A 133 13.50 6.48 5.08
CA GLY A 133 12.94 5.67 3.98
C GLY A 133 13.08 6.33 2.61
N GLY A 134 12.94 5.52 1.56
CA GLY A 134 12.78 6.00 0.20
C GLY A 134 11.38 6.53 -0.06
N GLY A 135 11.10 6.95 -1.28
CA GLY A 135 9.79 7.46 -1.64
C GLY A 135 9.63 7.74 -3.11
N VAL A 136 8.41 8.07 -3.50
CA VAL A 136 8.02 8.32 -4.89
C VAL A 136 8.61 9.64 -5.36
N PRO A 137 9.37 9.67 -6.48
CA PRO A 137 9.89 10.92 -7.04
C PRO A 137 8.76 11.87 -7.47
N ILE A 138 8.65 13.05 -6.84
CA ILE A 138 7.64 14.06 -7.16
C ILE A 138 8.19 15.17 -8.05
N SER A 139 9.31 15.77 -7.67
CA SER A 139 9.85 16.92 -8.42
C SER A 139 11.33 17.14 -8.17
N ARG A 140 12.03 17.72 -9.14
CA ARG A 140 13.44 18.11 -9.02
C ARG A 140 13.55 19.59 -8.71
N ILE A 141 14.33 19.95 -7.70
CA ILE A 141 14.56 21.33 -7.29
C ILE A 141 16.05 21.63 -7.18
N LYS A 142 16.43 22.85 -7.56
CA LYS A 142 17.77 23.39 -7.29
C LYS A 142 17.70 24.23 -6.02
N THR A 143 18.58 23.98 -5.09
CA THR A 143 18.67 24.77 -3.85
C THR A 143 20.11 25.17 -3.62
N ARG A 144 20.33 26.42 -3.18
CA ARG A 144 21.62 26.85 -2.66
C ARG A 144 21.72 26.39 -1.20
N ASN A 145 22.88 25.93 -0.78
CA ASN A 145 23.10 25.65 0.64
C ASN A 145 23.00 26.98 1.41
N LEU A 146 21.96 27.12 2.21
CA LEU A 146 21.85 28.22 3.17
C LEU A 146 22.55 27.79 4.45
N ILE A 147 23.34 28.68 5.04
CA ILE A 147 23.92 28.44 6.36
C ILE A 147 22.77 28.32 7.35
N HIS A 148 22.50 27.12 7.87
CA HIS A 148 21.55 26.95 8.96
C HIS A 148 22.11 27.46 10.30
N ASN A 149 23.43 27.45 10.49
CA ASN A 149 24.10 27.96 11.70
C ASN A 149 25.23 28.95 11.37
N TRP A 150 24.93 30.25 11.45
CA TRP A 150 25.93 31.32 11.24
C TRP A 150 27.12 31.23 12.21
N HIS A 151 26.86 30.73 13.42
CA HIS A 151 27.87 30.51 14.47
C HIS A 151 28.93 29.46 14.06
N ASP A 152 28.54 28.39 13.37
CA ASP A 152 29.46 27.35 12.91
C ASP A 152 30.33 27.83 11.74
N TYR A 153 29.83 28.78 10.95
CA TYR A 153 30.61 29.40 9.88
C TYR A 153 31.67 30.38 10.41
N GLN A 154 31.35 31.13 11.48
CA GLN A 154 32.29 32.05 12.11
C GLN A 154 33.48 31.36 12.77
N LYS A 155 33.28 30.14 13.30
CA LYS A 155 34.35 29.34 13.94
C LYS A 155 35.37 28.76 12.97
N LEU A 156 35.05 28.69 11.67
CA LEU A 156 35.97 28.17 10.65
C LEU A 156 37.04 29.22 10.30
N LYS A 157 38.28 28.77 10.13
CA LYS A 157 39.43 29.60 9.70
C LYS A 157 40.11 28.96 8.49
N GLY A 158 40.82 29.78 7.71
CA GLY A 158 41.65 29.30 6.59
C GLY A 158 40.86 28.71 5.42
N MET A 159 41.41 27.67 4.79
CA MET A 159 40.87 27.06 3.57
C MET A 159 39.48 26.43 3.76
N ASP A 160 39.17 25.90 4.95
CA ASP A 160 37.85 25.34 5.23
C ASP A 160 36.74 26.40 5.15
N LYS A 161 37.04 27.65 5.53
CA LYS A 161 36.11 28.77 5.42
C LYS A 161 35.85 29.13 3.95
N LEU A 162 36.90 29.11 3.12
CA LEU A 162 36.80 29.34 1.66
C LEU A 162 36.03 28.22 0.96
N VAL A 163 36.28 26.95 1.31
CA VAL A 163 35.54 25.80 0.77
C VAL A 163 34.07 25.88 1.15
N LYS A 164 33.75 26.15 2.42
CA LYS A 164 32.36 26.31 2.85
C LYS A 164 31.71 27.53 2.21
N ALA A 165 32.44 28.64 2.06
CA ALA A 165 31.96 29.82 1.33
C ALA A 165 31.62 29.49 -0.13
N HIS A 166 32.51 28.78 -0.83
CA HIS A 166 32.24 28.32 -2.19
C HIS A 166 31.02 27.39 -2.25
N GLN A 167 30.87 26.46 -1.29
CA GLN A 167 29.70 25.59 -1.19
C GLN A 167 28.37 26.34 -1.00
N LEU A 168 28.38 27.56 -0.45
CA LEU A 168 27.18 28.41 -0.34
C LEU A 168 26.72 28.97 -1.69
N PHE A 169 27.68 29.26 -2.57
CA PHE A 169 27.40 29.71 -3.93
C PHE A 169 27.11 28.54 -4.88
N THR A 170 27.41 27.31 -4.46
CA THR A 170 27.20 26.12 -5.27
C THR A 170 25.74 25.67 -5.17
N THR A 171 25.06 25.57 -6.31
CA THR A 171 23.71 25.03 -6.38
C THR A 171 23.77 23.51 -6.36
N ARG A 172 23.02 22.88 -5.44
CA ARG A 172 22.85 21.42 -5.42
C ARG A 172 21.45 21.05 -5.89
N ASN A 173 21.40 20.05 -6.76
CA ASN A 173 20.13 19.48 -7.19
C ASN A 173 19.63 18.51 -6.12
N HIS A 174 18.33 18.57 -5.87
CA HIS A 174 17.64 17.70 -4.93
C HIS A 174 16.36 17.17 -5.57
N LEU A 175 15.93 16.02 -5.09
CA LEU A 175 14.67 15.42 -5.43
C LEU A 175 13.71 15.57 -4.25
N LEU A 176 12.47 15.95 -4.54
CA LEU A 176 11.36 15.87 -3.60
C LEU A 176 10.73 14.49 -3.73
N ILE A 177 10.61 13.81 -2.61
CA ILE A 177 10.03 12.46 -2.53
C ILE A 177 8.81 12.46 -1.63
N ASP A 178 7.85 11.62 -1.97
CA ASP A 178 6.74 11.24 -1.11
C ASP A 178 7.04 9.90 -0.45
N ASP A 179 7.33 9.93 0.85
CA ASP A 179 7.63 8.76 1.69
C ASP A 179 6.39 8.27 2.48
N THR A 180 5.19 8.70 2.07
CA THR A 180 3.91 8.20 2.61
C THR A 180 3.46 6.92 1.87
N PRO A 181 2.62 6.06 2.49
CA PRO A 181 2.12 4.84 1.86
C PRO A 181 1.07 5.16 0.78
N VAL A 182 1.54 5.58 -0.40
CA VAL A 182 0.68 5.97 -1.53
C VAL A 182 0.82 5.03 -2.72
N ASN A 183 -0.31 4.71 -3.33
CA ASN A 183 -0.36 4.02 -4.62
C ASN A 183 -0.32 5.04 -5.76
N ASN A 184 0.51 4.80 -6.77
CA ASN A 184 0.73 5.73 -7.87
C ASN A 184 0.46 5.08 -9.22
N LEU A 185 -0.34 5.75 -10.05
CA LEU A 185 -0.59 5.36 -11.43
C LEU A 185 0.12 6.33 -12.38
N ILE A 186 1.16 5.86 -13.06
CA ILE A 186 1.93 6.65 -14.02
C ILE A 186 1.48 6.30 -15.43
N ILE A 187 0.77 7.23 -16.08
CA ILE A 187 0.24 7.04 -17.43
C ILE A 187 1.14 7.77 -18.43
N GLY A 188 1.47 7.08 -19.52
CA GLY A 188 2.17 7.68 -20.65
C GLY A 188 2.23 6.71 -21.81
N ILE A 189 2.41 7.24 -23.02
CA ILE A 189 2.56 6.45 -24.24
C ILE A 189 3.97 5.85 -24.36
N THR A 190 4.17 4.92 -25.28
CA THR A 190 5.51 4.41 -25.63
C THR A 190 6.40 5.58 -26.09
N ARG A 191 7.68 5.56 -25.72
CA ARG A 191 8.65 6.64 -25.99
C ARG A 191 8.37 7.99 -25.32
N SER A 192 7.45 8.07 -24.35
CA SER A 192 7.25 9.30 -23.55
C SER A 192 8.30 9.50 -22.45
N GLY A 193 9.28 8.59 -22.34
CA GLY A 193 10.35 8.67 -21.33
C GLY A 193 9.97 8.19 -19.93
N LYS A 194 8.88 7.43 -19.74
CA LYS A 194 8.46 6.94 -18.40
C LYS A 194 9.57 6.21 -17.64
N GLY A 195 10.25 5.27 -18.30
CA GLY A 195 11.34 4.50 -17.71
C GLY A 195 12.47 5.38 -17.18
N GLU A 196 13.00 6.24 -18.06
CA GLU A 196 14.11 7.16 -17.78
C GLU A 196 13.75 8.27 -16.77
N THR A 197 12.54 8.83 -16.86
CA THR A 197 12.17 10.01 -16.06
C THR A 197 11.63 9.67 -14.69
N PHE A 198 11.06 8.47 -14.51
CA PHE A 198 10.39 8.05 -13.28
C PHE A 198 10.84 6.69 -12.75
N VAL A 199 10.76 5.60 -13.53
CA VAL A 199 10.97 4.22 -13.02
C VAL A 199 12.41 4.01 -12.52
N ILE A 200 13.41 4.31 -13.35
CA ILE A 200 14.83 4.18 -12.99
C ILE A 200 15.18 5.13 -11.81
N PRO A 201 14.77 6.42 -11.83
CA PRO A 201 14.92 7.28 -10.66
C PRO A 201 14.25 6.75 -9.39
N ALA A 202 13.08 6.12 -9.47
CA ALA A 202 12.42 5.54 -8.31
C ALA A 202 13.24 4.39 -7.71
N ILE A 203 13.75 3.47 -8.55
CA ILE A 203 14.64 2.38 -8.12
C ILE A 203 15.90 2.95 -7.44
N ASP A 204 16.51 4.00 -8.02
CA ASP A 204 17.69 4.63 -7.44
C ASP A 204 17.39 5.27 -6.07
N VAL A 205 16.28 6.00 -5.95
CA VAL A 205 15.86 6.66 -4.71
C VAL A 205 15.62 5.62 -3.62
N TYR A 206 14.78 4.61 -3.87
CA TYR A 206 14.51 3.56 -2.88
C TYR A 206 15.77 2.83 -2.43
N SER A 207 16.68 2.53 -3.36
CA SER A 207 17.91 1.79 -3.01
C SER A 207 19.00 2.63 -2.34
N ARG A 208 18.97 3.97 -2.43
CA ARG A 208 19.89 4.87 -1.69
C ARG A 208 19.45 5.19 -0.27
N ALA A 209 18.18 4.99 0.06
CA ALA A 209 17.67 5.23 1.40
C ALA A 209 18.41 4.37 2.44
N GLU A 210 18.58 4.87 3.66
CA GLU A 210 19.12 4.11 4.78
C GLU A 210 18.20 2.92 5.14
N LYS A 211 16.89 3.14 5.13
CA LYS A 211 15.88 2.09 5.28
C LYS A 211 15.45 1.60 3.91
N GLN A 212 16.23 0.67 3.35
CA GLN A 212 16.00 0.09 2.03
C GLN A 212 14.77 -0.83 2.03
N PRO A 213 13.77 -0.59 1.16
CA PRO A 213 12.67 -1.51 0.96
C PRO A 213 13.09 -2.69 0.07
N SER A 214 12.34 -3.78 0.12
CA SER A 214 12.36 -4.79 -0.94
C SER A 214 11.63 -4.27 -2.18
N LEU A 215 12.11 -4.64 -3.37
CA LEU A 215 11.61 -4.15 -4.65
C LEU A 215 11.05 -5.31 -5.47
N ILE A 216 9.81 -5.19 -5.94
CA ILE A 216 9.19 -6.14 -6.88
C ILE A 216 8.96 -5.41 -8.18
N LEU A 217 9.70 -5.80 -9.21
CA LEU A 217 9.86 -5.05 -10.46
C LEU A 217 9.31 -5.89 -11.61
N ASN A 218 8.26 -5.42 -12.29
CA ASN A 218 7.89 -6.02 -13.58
C ASN A 218 8.76 -5.41 -14.68
N ASP A 219 9.45 -6.25 -15.44
CA ASP A 219 10.45 -5.83 -16.42
C ASP A 219 10.28 -6.59 -17.74
N PRO A 220 9.32 -6.19 -18.60
CA PRO A 220 8.98 -6.96 -19.79
C PRO A 220 10.15 -7.17 -20.78
N LYS A 221 11.15 -6.28 -20.74
CA LYS A 221 12.26 -6.24 -21.70
C LYS A 221 13.62 -6.48 -21.07
N ALA A 222 13.65 -6.88 -19.81
CA ALA A 222 14.88 -6.99 -19.02
C ALA A 222 15.71 -5.68 -18.96
N GLU A 223 15.10 -4.52 -19.27
CA GLU A 223 15.77 -3.21 -19.31
C GLU A 223 16.07 -2.72 -17.90
N LEU A 224 15.13 -2.91 -16.95
CA LEU A 224 15.31 -2.50 -15.56
C LEU A 224 16.38 -3.35 -14.87
N LEU A 225 16.40 -4.66 -15.15
CA LEU A 225 17.39 -5.60 -14.66
C LEU A 225 18.78 -5.22 -15.18
N ALA A 226 18.93 -5.01 -16.50
CA ALA A 226 20.19 -4.61 -17.10
C ALA A 226 20.70 -3.27 -16.54
N ALA A 227 19.82 -2.29 -16.33
CA ALA A 227 20.20 -0.98 -15.83
C ALA A 227 20.52 -0.95 -14.33
N SER A 228 19.87 -1.79 -13.52
CA SER A 228 19.86 -1.62 -12.05
C SER A 228 20.57 -2.72 -11.27
N LYS A 229 20.76 -3.92 -11.83
CA LYS A 229 21.29 -5.10 -11.11
C LYS A 229 22.60 -4.82 -10.36
N GLU A 230 23.63 -4.39 -11.09
CA GLU A 230 24.96 -4.16 -10.50
C GLU A 230 24.92 -3.10 -9.39
N THR A 231 24.12 -2.05 -9.58
CA THR A 231 23.95 -0.98 -8.59
C THR A 231 23.26 -1.48 -7.33
N LEU A 232 22.20 -2.29 -7.47
CA LEU A 232 21.48 -2.87 -6.34
C LEU A 232 22.36 -3.87 -5.57
N GLU A 233 23.12 -4.72 -6.26
CA GLU A 233 24.08 -5.66 -5.65
C GLU A 233 25.14 -4.92 -4.83
N LYS A 234 25.73 -3.85 -5.39
CA LYS A 234 26.69 -2.98 -4.67
C LYS A 234 26.07 -2.33 -3.43
N ARG A 235 24.76 -2.05 -3.47
CA ARG A 235 23.99 -1.47 -2.36
C ARG A 235 23.47 -2.52 -1.37
N GLY A 236 23.84 -3.79 -1.52
CA GLY A 236 23.56 -4.86 -0.56
C GLY A 236 22.25 -5.63 -0.79
N TYR A 237 21.58 -5.42 -1.91
CA TYR A 237 20.38 -6.17 -2.27
C TYR A 237 20.71 -7.62 -2.63
N HIS A 238 19.79 -8.51 -2.26
CA HIS A 238 19.72 -9.87 -2.79
C HIS A 238 18.83 -9.84 -4.04
N ILE A 239 19.41 -10.19 -5.19
CA ILE A 239 18.71 -10.12 -6.48
C ILE A 239 18.18 -11.50 -6.85
N GLU A 240 16.91 -11.54 -7.24
CA GLU A 240 16.25 -12.71 -7.78
C GLU A 240 15.54 -12.34 -9.09
N VAL A 241 15.49 -13.26 -10.04
CA VAL A 241 14.92 -13.01 -11.36
C VAL A 241 13.92 -14.11 -11.70
N LEU A 242 12.64 -13.77 -11.80
CA LEU A 242 11.62 -14.63 -12.39
C LEU A 242 11.63 -14.40 -13.90
N ASN A 243 12.35 -15.24 -14.63
CA ASN A 243 12.55 -15.07 -16.06
C ASN A 243 11.59 -15.95 -16.88
N LEU A 244 10.48 -15.38 -17.34
CA LEU A 244 9.52 -16.09 -18.20
C LEU A 244 9.90 -16.02 -19.69
N LEU A 245 10.91 -15.22 -20.05
CA LEU A 245 11.49 -15.18 -21.40
C LEU A 245 12.46 -16.35 -21.61
N ASN A 246 13.36 -16.59 -20.64
CA ASN A 246 14.27 -17.73 -20.58
C ASN A 246 14.10 -18.48 -19.24
N PRO A 247 13.15 -19.43 -19.13
CA PRO A 247 12.84 -20.10 -17.85
C PRO A 247 14.00 -20.88 -17.24
N LEU A 248 14.95 -21.37 -18.04
CA LEU A 248 16.15 -22.06 -17.54
C LEU A 248 17.13 -21.15 -16.79
N GLU A 249 17.10 -19.85 -17.06
CA GLU A 249 17.90 -18.82 -16.36
C GLU A 249 17.10 -18.12 -15.24
N SER A 250 15.88 -18.58 -14.99
CA SER A 250 15.01 -18.06 -13.94
C SER A 250 15.37 -18.62 -12.57
N MET A 251 15.00 -17.90 -11.52
CA MET A 251 14.82 -18.47 -10.18
C MET A 251 13.79 -19.60 -10.24
N SER A 252 13.94 -20.60 -9.38
CA SER A 252 12.93 -21.65 -9.24
C SER A 252 11.76 -21.15 -8.41
N TYR A 253 10.55 -21.34 -8.90
CA TYR A 253 9.32 -20.90 -8.25
C TYR A 253 8.24 -21.98 -8.36
N ASN A 254 8.01 -22.70 -7.26
CA ASN A 254 6.98 -23.72 -7.21
C ASN A 254 5.65 -23.10 -6.74
N LEU A 255 4.65 -23.11 -7.62
CA LEU A 255 3.32 -22.56 -7.35
C LEU A 255 2.60 -23.29 -6.20
N LEU A 256 3.00 -24.53 -5.92
CA LEU A 256 2.40 -25.37 -4.88
C LEU A 256 3.13 -25.26 -3.53
N GLU A 257 4.17 -24.43 -3.41
CA GLU A 257 5.01 -24.38 -2.19
C GLU A 257 4.19 -24.05 -0.94
N MET A 258 3.36 -23.01 -0.99
CA MET A 258 2.52 -22.64 0.16
C MET A 258 1.49 -23.72 0.52
N ILE A 259 0.92 -24.40 -0.49
CA ILE A 259 -0.04 -25.49 -0.28
C ILE A 259 0.69 -26.66 0.39
N LYS A 260 1.88 -27.00 -0.10
CA LYS A 260 2.75 -28.04 0.47
C LYS A 260 3.10 -27.75 1.94
N GLU A 261 3.55 -26.54 2.26
CA GLU A 261 3.92 -26.15 3.63
C GLU A 261 2.72 -26.22 4.58
N THR A 262 1.60 -25.58 4.22
CA THR A 262 0.38 -25.59 5.06
C THR A 262 -0.21 -26.98 5.24
N TYR A 263 -0.13 -27.84 4.21
CA TYR A 263 -0.55 -29.24 4.31
C TYR A 263 0.36 -30.05 5.25
N LYS A 264 1.67 -29.79 5.26
CA LYS A 264 2.62 -30.43 6.21
C LYS A 264 2.41 -30.00 7.65
N ASP A 265 2.02 -28.75 7.86
CA ASP A 265 1.54 -28.25 9.16
C ASP A 265 0.17 -28.88 9.55
N GLY A 266 -0.44 -29.59 8.59
CA GLY A 266 -1.74 -30.24 8.67
C GLY A 266 -2.90 -29.26 8.68
N ASP A 267 -2.67 -27.98 8.37
CA ASP A 267 -3.73 -27.00 8.17
C ASP A 267 -4.39 -27.23 6.81
N TYR A 268 -5.15 -28.32 6.74
CA TYR A 268 -5.83 -28.75 5.52
C TYR A 268 -6.87 -27.74 5.04
N SER A 269 -7.43 -26.93 5.93
CA SER A 269 -8.40 -25.89 5.61
C SER A 269 -7.73 -24.74 4.86
N THR A 270 -6.60 -24.24 5.38
CA THR A 270 -5.83 -23.20 4.67
C THR A 270 -5.23 -23.75 3.37
N ALA A 271 -4.76 -25.00 3.36
CA ALA A 271 -4.26 -25.63 2.13
C ALA A 271 -5.34 -25.69 1.03
N GLN A 272 -6.59 -26.05 1.39
CA GLN A 272 -7.73 -26.01 0.47
C GLN A 272 -8.03 -24.62 -0.05
N ALA A 273 -8.04 -23.61 0.84
CA ALA A 273 -8.31 -22.23 0.45
C ALA A 273 -7.23 -21.71 -0.52
N LEU A 274 -5.95 -21.97 -0.24
CA LEU A 274 -4.82 -21.63 -1.12
C LEU A 274 -4.92 -22.32 -2.47
N CYS A 275 -5.29 -23.60 -2.48
CA CYS A 275 -5.52 -24.36 -3.70
C CYS A 275 -6.65 -23.74 -4.52
N ASN A 276 -7.77 -23.39 -3.87
CA ASN A 276 -8.87 -22.72 -4.52
C ASN A 276 -8.46 -21.36 -5.11
N THR A 277 -7.68 -20.55 -4.38
CA THR A 277 -7.13 -19.29 -4.90
C THR A 277 -6.25 -19.50 -6.14
N LEU A 278 -5.41 -20.54 -6.13
CA LEU A 278 -4.55 -20.88 -7.27
C LEU A 278 -5.38 -21.29 -8.50
N SER A 279 -6.32 -22.23 -8.34
CA SER A 279 -7.20 -22.67 -9.42
C SER A 279 -8.08 -21.53 -9.96
N TYR A 280 -8.55 -20.64 -9.10
CA TYR A 280 -9.27 -19.43 -9.51
C TYR A 280 -8.40 -18.57 -10.43
N THR A 281 -7.13 -18.35 -10.08
CA THR A 281 -6.20 -17.60 -10.95
C THR A 281 -5.89 -18.32 -12.27
N LEU A 282 -6.06 -19.64 -12.36
CA LEU A 282 -5.84 -20.39 -13.60
C LEU A 282 -7.07 -20.43 -14.53
N TYR A 283 -8.28 -20.48 -13.98
CA TYR A 283 -9.48 -20.81 -14.77
C TYR A 283 -10.60 -19.76 -14.74
N TYR A 284 -10.64 -18.86 -13.76
CA TYR A 284 -11.79 -17.97 -13.59
C TYR A 284 -11.83 -16.87 -14.65
N ASN A 285 -12.74 -16.96 -15.61
CA ASN A 285 -12.97 -15.90 -16.58
C ASN A 285 -14.29 -15.17 -16.27
N PRO A 286 -14.28 -13.86 -15.93
CA PRO A 286 -15.50 -13.10 -15.67
C PRO A 286 -16.40 -12.98 -16.90
N ASN A 287 -15.84 -13.15 -18.10
CA ASN A 287 -16.57 -13.07 -19.38
C ASN A 287 -16.95 -14.45 -19.93
N ALA A 288 -16.85 -15.52 -19.12
CA ALA A 288 -17.24 -16.86 -19.55
C ALA A 288 -18.75 -16.92 -19.84
N LYS A 289 -19.11 -17.43 -21.01
CA LYS A 289 -20.52 -17.65 -21.40
C LYS A 289 -21.21 -18.69 -20.52
N ASP A 290 -20.47 -19.73 -20.13
CA ASP A 290 -20.95 -20.82 -19.28
C ASP A 290 -19.96 -21.05 -18.12
N PRO A 291 -20.26 -20.52 -16.92
CA PRO A 291 -19.44 -20.68 -15.73
C PRO A 291 -19.28 -22.13 -15.24
N PHE A 292 -20.11 -23.06 -15.69
CA PHE A 292 -20.07 -24.46 -15.27
C PHE A 292 -18.70 -25.10 -15.56
N TRP A 293 -18.17 -24.90 -16.78
CA TRP A 293 -16.91 -25.55 -17.20
C TRP A 293 -15.70 -25.07 -16.42
N GLN A 294 -15.60 -23.76 -16.15
CA GLN A 294 -14.52 -23.23 -15.32
C GLN A 294 -14.63 -23.69 -13.86
N GLN A 295 -15.84 -23.81 -13.32
CA GLN A 295 -16.05 -24.30 -11.95
C GLN A 295 -15.67 -25.77 -11.81
N CYS A 296 -16.03 -26.60 -12.79
CA CYS A 296 -15.60 -28.00 -12.83
C CYS A 296 -14.07 -28.12 -12.99
N ALA A 297 -13.46 -27.30 -13.85
CA ALA A 297 -12.00 -27.30 -14.04
C ALA A 297 -11.24 -26.89 -12.77
N MET A 298 -11.71 -25.86 -12.06
CA MET A 298 -11.15 -25.49 -10.75
C MET A 298 -11.27 -26.65 -9.75
N SER A 299 -12.45 -27.28 -9.65
CA SER A 299 -12.68 -28.38 -8.71
C SER A 299 -11.80 -29.59 -9.01
N LEU A 300 -11.66 -29.95 -10.30
CA LEU A 300 -10.79 -31.06 -10.73
C LEU A 300 -9.31 -30.74 -10.45
N CYS A 301 -8.87 -29.52 -10.78
CA CYS A 301 -7.50 -29.08 -10.51
C CYS A 301 -7.20 -29.15 -9.00
N ASN A 302 -8.10 -28.65 -8.15
CA ASN A 302 -7.94 -28.72 -6.70
C ASN A 302 -7.86 -30.16 -6.18
N ALA A 303 -8.74 -31.04 -6.68
CA ALA A 303 -8.72 -32.45 -6.32
C ALA A 303 -7.37 -33.11 -6.64
N MET A 304 -6.81 -32.85 -7.82
CA MET A 304 -5.51 -33.42 -8.22
C MET A 304 -4.34 -32.81 -7.44
N ILE A 305 -4.31 -31.49 -7.22
CA ILE A 305 -3.26 -30.85 -6.41
C ILE A 305 -3.25 -31.45 -5.00
N LEU A 306 -4.40 -31.56 -4.35
CA LEU A 306 -4.50 -32.10 -2.99
C LEU A 306 -4.18 -33.59 -2.96
N ALA A 307 -4.58 -34.37 -3.97
CA ALA A 307 -4.25 -35.79 -4.05
C ALA A 307 -2.75 -36.03 -4.24
N VAL A 308 -2.10 -35.28 -5.15
CA VAL A 308 -0.64 -35.34 -5.36
C VAL A 308 0.09 -34.93 -4.08
N THR A 309 -0.36 -33.86 -3.42
CA THR A 309 0.24 -33.36 -2.16
C THR A 309 0.15 -34.41 -1.06
N ASP A 310 -1.03 -34.97 -0.80
CA ASP A 310 -1.26 -36.00 0.23
C ASP A 310 -0.41 -37.25 -0.03
N LYS A 311 -0.44 -37.77 -1.27
CA LYS A 311 0.33 -38.95 -1.65
C LYS A 311 1.84 -38.74 -1.50
N CYS A 312 2.37 -37.65 -2.04
CA CYS A 312 3.80 -37.36 -2.00
C CYS A 312 4.32 -37.13 -0.58
N ILE A 313 3.51 -36.51 0.31
CA ILE A 313 3.89 -36.34 1.72
C ILE A 313 3.93 -37.70 2.44
N LYS A 314 2.92 -38.57 2.23
CA LYS A 314 2.89 -39.93 2.81
C LYS A 314 4.05 -40.80 2.34
N GLU A 315 4.39 -40.71 1.05
CA GLU A 315 5.49 -41.48 0.43
C GLU A 315 6.88 -40.84 0.64
N LYS A 316 6.96 -39.67 1.28
CA LYS A 316 8.20 -38.88 1.48
C LYS A 316 8.90 -38.48 0.16
N THR A 317 8.14 -38.24 -0.90
CA THR A 317 8.62 -37.74 -2.19
C THR A 317 8.13 -36.32 -2.45
N GLU A 318 8.35 -35.42 -1.48
CA GLU A 318 7.83 -34.04 -1.50
C GLU A 318 8.32 -33.22 -2.70
N GLU A 319 9.48 -33.59 -3.26
CA GLU A 319 10.05 -32.98 -4.48
C GLU A 319 9.19 -33.17 -5.73
N LYS A 320 8.26 -34.14 -5.70
CA LYS A 320 7.33 -34.39 -6.81
C LYS A 320 6.06 -33.53 -6.74
N ILE A 321 5.87 -32.73 -5.69
CA ILE A 321 4.69 -31.86 -5.53
C ILE A 321 4.87 -30.62 -6.43
N THR A 322 4.50 -30.77 -7.71
CA THR A 322 4.68 -29.75 -8.75
C THR A 322 3.46 -29.71 -9.66
N MET A 323 3.25 -28.59 -10.36
CA MET A 323 2.21 -28.47 -11.38
C MET A 323 2.42 -29.41 -12.57
N TYR A 324 3.68 -29.75 -12.88
CA TYR A 324 4.02 -30.76 -13.88
C TYR A 324 3.46 -32.14 -13.51
N THR A 325 3.63 -32.57 -12.27
CA THR A 325 3.06 -33.85 -11.78
C THR A 325 1.54 -33.87 -11.86
N VAL A 326 0.89 -32.75 -11.52
CA VAL A 326 -0.57 -32.59 -11.62
C VAL A 326 -1.05 -32.68 -13.07
N ALA A 327 -0.35 -32.02 -14.00
CA ALA A 327 -0.66 -32.08 -15.42
C ALA A 327 -0.47 -33.49 -16.00
N ASN A 328 0.62 -34.17 -15.64
CA ASN A 328 0.89 -35.54 -16.06
C ASN A 328 -0.13 -36.52 -15.50
N MET A 329 -0.55 -36.36 -14.24
CA MET A 329 -1.61 -37.17 -13.65
C MET A 329 -2.89 -37.12 -14.50
N LEU A 330 -3.32 -35.92 -14.91
CA LEU A 330 -4.50 -35.76 -15.76
C LEU A 330 -4.28 -36.37 -17.16
N SER A 331 -3.11 -36.15 -17.75
CA SER A 331 -2.81 -36.65 -19.10
C SER A 331 -2.75 -38.19 -19.14
N GLU A 332 -2.12 -38.83 -18.16
CA GLU A 332 -1.93 -40.29 -18.12
C GLU A 332 -3.19 -41.03 -17.66
N LEU A 333 -3.82 -40.57 -16.57
CA LEU A 333 -4.97 -41.26 -16.00
C LEU A 333 -6.28 -40.86 -16.67
N GLY A 334 -6.43 -39.59 -17.05
CA GLY A 334 -7.65 -39.08 -17.68
C GLY A 334 -7.88 -39.63 -19.08
N SER A 335 -6.83 -40.07 -19.79
CA SER A 335 -6.93 -40.68 -21.13
C SER A 335 -7.05 -42.21 -21.11
N LYS A 336 -6.84 -42.86 -19.96
CA LYS A 336 -6.78 -44.32 -19.85
C LYS A 336 -8.13 -44.89 -19.40
N GLU A 337 -8.73 -45.73 -20.23
CA GLU A 337 -9.91 -46.52 -19.90
C GLU A 337 -9.48 -47.96 -19.55
N VAL A 338 -9.96 -48.47 -18.41
CA VAL A 338 -9.64 -49.80 -17.88
C VAL A 338 -10.91 -50.65 -17.89
N VAL A 339 -10.83 -51.87 -18.42
CA VAL A 339 -11.93 -52.83 -18.40
C VAL A 339 -12.04 -53.45 -17.01
N ILE A 340 -13.17 -53.27 -16.33
CA ILE A 340 -13.37 -53.75 -14.94
C ILE A 340 -14.02 -55.13 -14.92
N ASP A 341 -14.94 -55.37 -15.85
CA ASP A 341 -15.77 -56.57 -15.84
C ASP A 341 -15.51 -57.43 -17.07
N LYS A 342 -15.71 -58.75 -16.92
CA LYS A 342 -15.79 -59.71 -18.04
C LYS A 342 -16.89 -59.36 -19.07
N LYS A 343 -17.81 -58.46 -18.71
CA LYS A 343 -18.87 -57.91 -19.57
C LYS A 343 -18.41 -56.78 -20.50
N GLY A 344 -17.16 -56.33 -20.39
CA GLY A 344 -16.59 -55.27 -21.24
C GLY A 344 -16.86 -53.84 -20.75
N ASN A 345 -17.35 -53.65 -19.52
CA ASN A 345 -17.52 -52.32 -18.93
C ASN A 345 -16.16 -51.67 -18.67
N THR A 346 -15.97 -50.44 -19.12
CA THR A 346 -14.77 -49.66 -18.86
C THR A 346 -15.01 -48.57 -17.82
N GLN A 347 -14.00 -48.24 -17.04
CA GLN A 347 -13.93 -47.05 -16.21
C GLN A 347 -12.62 -46.34 -16.44
N ASN A 348 -12.66 -45.02 -16.27
CA ASN A 348 -11.48 -44.19 -16.41
C ASN A 348 -10.51 -44.43 -15.26
N ALA A 349 -9.21 -44.49 -15.53
CA ALA A 349 -8.20 -44.73 -14.52
C ALA A 349 -8.15 -43.61 -13.47
N LEU A 350 -8.49 -42.37 -13.83
CA LEU A 350 -8.57 -41.26 -12.88
C LEU A 350 -9.73 -41.46 -11.90
N ASP A 351 -10.88 -41.94 -12.37
CA ASP A 351 -12.02 -42.26 -11.50
C ASP A 351 -11.63 -43.34 -10.50
N MET A 352 -10.99 -44.42 -10.97
CA MET A 352 -10.52 -45.51 -10.12
C MET A 352 -9.56 -45.01 -9.03
N TYR A 353 -8.63 -44.13 -9.39
CA TYR A 353 -7.68 -43.55 -8.42
C TYR A 353 -8.40 -42.78 -7.31
N PHE A 354 -9.38 -41.94 -7.64
CA PHE A 354 -10.13 -41.17 -6.64
C PHE A 354 -11.12 -42.05 -5.85
N ASP A 355 -11.65 -43.11 -6.46
CA ASP A 355 -12.53 -44.08 -5.79
C ASP A 355 -11.78 -44.87 -4.71
N GLU A 356 -10.48 -45.15 -4.90
CA GLU A 356 -9.60 -45.80 -3.92
C GLU A 356 -9.25 -44.90 -2.71
N LEU A 357 -9.38 -43.58 -2.84
CA LEU A 357 -9.09 -42.68 -1.72
C LEU A 357 -10.09 -42.87 -0.56
N PRO A 358 -9.65 -42.66 0.69
CA PRO A 358 -10.54 -42.69 1.86
C PRO A 358 -11.74 -41.75 1.73
N THR A 359 -12.88 -42.13 2.31
CA THR A 359 -14.13 -41.33 2.24
C THR A 359 -14.00 -39.95 2.88
N ASN A 360 -13.11 -39.79 3.86
CA ASN A 360 -12.79 -38.50 4.49
C ASN A 360 -11.76 -37.67 3.70
N SER A 361 -11.30 -38.14 2.54
CA SER A 361 -10.34 -37.41 1.72
C SER A 361 -10.99 -36.19 1.06
N VAL A 362 -10.41 -35.03 1.34
CA VAL A 362 -10.81 -33.76 0.70
C VAL A 362 -10.66 -33.81 -0.82
N ALA A 363 -9.59 -34.44 -1.30
CA ALA A 363 -9.33 -34.58 -2.72
C ALA A 363 -10.45 -35.37 -3.41
N LYS A 364 -10.94 -36.45 -2.77
CA LYS A 364 -12.08 -37.24 -3.26
C LYS A 364 -13.37 -36.43 -3.29
N MET A 365 -13.65 -35.65 -2.25
CA MET A 365 -14.82 -34.78 -2.20
C MET A 365 -14.82 -33.73 -3.33
N GLN A 366 -13.67 -33.13 -3.63
CA GLN A 366 -13.52 -32.16 -4.72
C GLN A 366 -13.57 -32.80 -6.13
N TYR A 367 -13.24 -34.09 -6.24
CA TYR A 367 -13.37 -34.84 -7.49
C TYR A 367 -14.84 -35.20 -7.83
N ALA A 368 -15.73 -35.19 -6.83
CA ALA A 368 -17.11 -35.68 -6.98
C ALA A 368 -17.87 -35.05 -8.15
N THR A 369 -17.71 -33.74 -8.40
CA THR A 369 -18.35 -33.05 -9.54
C THR A 369 -17.92 -33.62 -10.89
N SER A 370 -16.65 -34.01 -11.03
CA SER A 370 -16.15 -34.67 -12.24
C SER A 370 -16.66 -36.11 -12.35
N ASN A 371 -16.73 -36.83 -11.23
CA ASN A 371 -17.22 -38.22 -11.20
C ASN A 371 -18.73 -38.32 -11.52
N PHE A 372 -19.54 -37.35 -11.08
CA PHE A 372 -20.97 -37.28 -11.42
C PHE A 372 -21.19 -37.02 -12.91
N SER A 373 -20.27 -36.29 -13.54
CA SER A 373 -20.31 -35.97 -14.96
C SER A 373 -19.71 -37.13 -15.76
N LYS A 374 -20.54 -38.03 -16.30
CA LYS A 374 -20.08 -39.17 -17.12
C LYS A 374 -20.08 -38.86 -18.62
N GLY A 375 -19.38 -39.68 -19.41
CA GLY A 375 -19.40 -39.60 -20.88
C GLY A 375 -18.75 -38.33 -21.44
N THR A 376 -19.40 -37.69 -22.43
CA THR A 376 -18.86 -36.53 -23.16
C THR A 376 -18.61 -35.32 -22.26
N THR A 377 -19.48 -35.07 -21.28
CA THR A 377 -19.30 -33.98 -20.31
C THR A 377 -18.01 -34.14 -19.51
N ARG A 378 -17.67 -35.37 -19.10
CA ARG A 378 -16.39 -35.68 -18.42
C ARG A 378 -15.20 -35.30 -19.29
N GLY A 379 -15.22 -35.74 -20.54
CA GLY A 379 -14.17 -35.42 -21.51
C GLY A 379 -14.00 -33.91 -21.71
N GLY A 380 -15.12 -33.16 -21.73
CA GLY A 380 -15.09 -31.70 -21.76
C GLY A 380 -14.43 -31.07 -20.53
N ILE A 381 -14.75 -31.55 -19.32
CA ILE A 381 -14.13 -31.10 -18.07
C ILE A 381 -12.63 -31.39 -18.07
N PHE A 382 -12.22 -32.59 -18.47
CA PHE A 382 -10.81 -32.97 -18.54
C PHE A 382 -10.05 -32.11 -19.55
N THR A 383 -10.64 -31.89 -20.73
CA THR A 383 -10.06 -31.01 -21.76
C THR A 383 -9.89 -29.59 -21.24
N GLN A 384 -10.93 -29.02 -20.62
CA GLN A 384 -10.87 -27.66 -20.08
C GLN A 384 -9.84 -27.53 -18.96
N THR A 385 -9.72 -28.55 -18.10
CA THR A 385 -8.72 -28.57 -17.02
C THR A 385 -7.32 -28.66 -17.61
N MET A 386 -7.09 -29.55 -18.57
CA MET A 386 -5.80 -29.73 -19.22
C MET A 386 -5.34 -28.49 -19.98
N ASN A 387 -6.26 -27.73 -20.59
CA ASN A 387 -5.93 -26.46 -21.25
C ASN A 387 -5.20 -25.50 -20.29
N GLY A 388 -5.66 -25.38 -19.04
CA GLY A 388 -5.00 -24.54 -18.02
C GLY A 388 -3.71 -25.15 -17.44
N LEU A 389 -3.56 -26.47 -17.49
CA LEU A 389 -2.37 -27.17 -16.97
C LEU A 389 -1.26 -27.36 -18.02
N SER A 390 -1.60 -27.28 -19.30
CA SER A 390 -0.71 -27.58 -20.42
C SER A 390 0.57 -26.75 -20.41
N ILE A 391 0.53 -25.50 -19.94
CA ILE A 391 1.72 -24.65 -19.83
C ILE A 391 2.80 -25.23 -18.92
N PHE A 392 2.42 -26.04 -17.93
CA PHE A 392 3.34 -26.66 -16.98
C PHE A 392 3.96 -27.95 -17.50
N THR A 393 3.53 -28.47 -18.66
CA THR A 393 4.15 -29.64 -19.29
C THR A 393 5.31 -29.26 -20.21
N PHE A 394 5.45 -27.99 -20.58
CA PHE A 394 6.61 -27.50 -21.32
C PHE A 394 7.88 -27.66 -20.48
N ASP A 395 8.91 -28.28 -21.06
CA ASP A 395 10.12 -28.72 -20.35
C ASP A 395 10.80 -27.60 -19.54
N GLU A 396 10.94 -26.40 -20.11
CA GLU A 396 11.57 -25.27 -19.44
C GLU A 396 10.73 -24.73 -18.27
N ILE A 397 9.41 -24.65 -18.44
CA ILE A 397 8.49 -24.20 -17.39
C ILE A 397 8.38 -25.24 -16.28
N ALA A 398 8.33 -26.53 -16.63
CA ALA A 398 8.33 -27.64 -15.68
C ALA A 398 9.58 -27.58 -14.80
N LYS A 399 10.77 -27.38 -15.41
CA LYS A 399 12.04 -27.24 -14.68
C LYS A 399 12.07 -26.01 -13.78
N MET A 400 11.63 -24.85 -14.27
CA MET A 400 11.56 -23.61 -13.49
C MET A 400 10.62 -23.75 -12.28
N THR A 401 9.50 -24.46 -12.44
CA THR A 401 8.47 -24.61 -11.39
C THR A 401 8.65 -25.84 -10.50
N ALA A 402 9.69 -26.65 -10.71
CA ALA A 402 9.92 -27.87 -9.96
C ALA A 402 10.46 -27.65 -8.53
N LYS A 403 11.09 -26.49 -8.27
CA LYS A 403 11.71 -26.16 -6.97
C LYS A 403 11.32 -24.74 -6.56
N ASN A 404 11.61 -24.39 -5.31
CA ASN A 404 11.42 -23.04 -4.81
C ASN A 404 12.74 -22.48 -4.29
N SER A 405 13.23 -21.40 -4.92
CA SER A 405 14.48 -20.72 -4.54
C SER A 405 14.25 -19.61 -3.52
N VAL A 406 13.07 -19.00 -3.54
CA VAL A 406 12.74 -17.81 -2.74
C VAL A 406 11.55 -18.08 -1.84
N ASP A 407 11.76 -17.94 -0.54
CA ASP A 407 10.66 -17.86 0.42
C ASP A 407 10.03 -16.46 0.31
N LEU A 408 8.80 -16.42 -0.21
CA LEU A 408 8.03 -15.19 -0.44
C LEU A 408 7.88 -14.35 0.84
N LYS A 409 7.87 -15.01 2.00
CA LYS A 409 7.75 -14.32 3.29
C LYS A 409 8.94 -13.42 3.58
N ARG A 410 10.15 -13.83 3.16
CA ARG A 410 11.41 -13.11 3.44
C ARG A 410 11.47 -11.72 2.83
N VAL A 411 10.67 -11.47 1.78
CA VAL A 411 10.56 -10.18 1.10
C VAL A 411 10.17 -9.08 2.11
N GLY A 412 9.18 -9.33 2.97
CA GLY A 412 8.72 -8.39 4.01
C GLY A 412 9.11 -8.76 5.44
N PHE A 413 9.35 -10.05 5.71
CA PHE A 413 9.63 -10.61 7.03
C PHE A 413 10.85 -11.53 6.98
N GLY A 414 12.05 -10.93 6.99
CA GLY A 414 13.29 -11.68 6.90
C GLY A 414 13.70 -12.41 8.20
N LYS A 415 13.02 -12.17 9.32
CA LYS A 415 13.37 -12.72 10.63
C LYS A 415 12.17 -13.45 11.23
N THR A 416 12.29 -14.76 11.40
CA THR A 416 11.18 -15.62 11.85
C THR A 416 11.67 -16.69 12.83
N LEU A 417 10.79 -17.04 13.76
CA LEU A 417 10.98 -18.09 14.75
C LEU A 417 9.77 -19.02 14.68
N LYS A 418 9.99 -20.29 14.34
CA LYS A 418 8.95 -21.32 14.25
C LYS A 418 9.21 -22.44 15.25
N GLY A 419 8.13 -22.99 15.79
CA GLY A 419 8.21 -24.15 16.68
C GLY A 419 6.85 -24.76 17.00
N LYS A 420 6.88 -25.73 17.93
CA LYS A 420 5.71 -26.37 18.52
C LYS A 420 5.75 -26.22 20.04
N ALA A 421 4.60 -25.97 20.63
CA ALA A 421 4.38 -25.95 22.06
C ALA A 421 3.00 -26.57 22.39
N MET A 422 2.54 -26.45 23.63
CA MET A 422 1.18 -26.87 23.97
C MET A 422 0.14 -26.10 23.13
N PRO A 423 -0.96 -26.75 22.68
CA PRO A 423 -2.02 -26.09 21.93
C PRO A 423 -2.69 -24.94 22.67
N LEU A 424 -3.01 -23.86 21.95
CA LEU A 424 -3.71 -22.67 22.46
C LEU A 424 -3.03 -21.94 23.63
N THR A 425 -1.76 -22.23 23.88
CA THR A 425 -0.91 -21.61 24.90
C THR A 425 -0.32 -20.29 24.41
N ARG A 426 -0.18 -19.31 25.30
CA ARG A 426 0.53 -18.06 25.00
C ARG A 426 2.00 -18.21 25.40
N LEU A 427 2.89 -17.99 24.45
CA LEU A 427 4.33 -17.95 24.63
C LEU A 427 4.82 -16.50 24.69
N GLU A 428 5.85 -16.28 25.49
CA GLU A 428 6.58 -15.02 25.60
C GLU A 428 8.02 -15.26 25.13
N VAL A 429 8.42 -14.48 24.12
CA VAL A 429 9.75 -14.55 23.50
C VAL A 429 10.51 -13.31 23.90
N THR A 430 11.56 -13.50 24.70
CA THR A 430 12.50 -12.43 25.09
C THR A 430 13.70 -12.47 24.16
N PHE A 431 13.94 -11.34 23.49
CA PHE A 431 15.08 -11.15 22.59
C PHE A 431 16.29 -10.55 23.33
N PRO A 432 17.50 -10.67 22.78
CA PRO A 432 18.74 -10.14 23.37
C PRO A 432 18.74 -8.63 23.60
N ASP A 433 17.94 -7.88 22.83
CA ASP A 433 17.78 -6.42 22.98
C ASP A 433 16.81 -6.03 24.12
N GLY A 434 16.33 -7.00 24.89
CA GLY A 434 15.36 -6.82 25.97
C GLY A 434 13.93 -6.64 25.46
N LYS A 435 13.69 -6.68 24.13
CA LYS A 435 12.32 -6.69 23.61
C LYS A 435 11.64 -8.00 23.90
N VAL A 436 10.38 -7.89 24.25
CA VAL A 436 9.51 -9.02 24.53
C VAL A 436 8.35 -9.01 23.54
N GLU A 437 8.12 -10.15 22.90
CA GLU A 437 6.99 -10.37 22.00
C GLU A 437 6.19 -11.60 22.48
N SER A 438 4.86 -11.53 22.39
CA SER A 438 3.99 -12.63 22.78
C SER A 438 3.28 -13.23 21.57
N ILE A 439 3.24 -14.55 21.47
CA ILE A 439 2.55 -15.28 20.41
C ILE A 439 1.64 -16.34 21.03
N LYS A 440 0.48 -16.58 20.42
CA LYS A 440 -0.41 -17.68 20.82
C LYS A 440 -0.22 -18.84 19.85
N THR A 441 -0.05 -20.05 20.37
CA THR A 441 0.02 -21.26 19.55
C THR A 441 -1.36 -21.60 18.99
N ASP A 442 -1.38 -22.23 17.83
CA ASP A 442 -2.64 -22.66 17.20
C ASP A 442 -3.24 -23.90 17.91
N ALA A 443 -4.34 -24.43 17.36
CA ALA A 443 -5.02 -25.61 17.89
C ALA A 443 -4.16 -26.90 17.86
N LYS A 444 -3.01 -26.87 17.18
CA LYS A 444 -2.06 -27.97 17.08
C LYS A 444 -0.76 -27.70 17.83
N GLY A 445 -0.65 -26.55 18.49
CA GLY A 445 0.55 -26.14 19.19
C GLY A 445 1.61 -25.49 18.31
N LEU A 446 1.39 -25.30 17.01
CA LEU A 446 2.34 -24.59 16.15
C LEU A 446 2.35 -23.10 16.50
N PHE A 447 3.53 -22.51 16.50
CA PHE A 447 3.70 -21.07 16.59
C PHE A 447 4.72 -20.59 15.55
N GLU A 448 4.46 -19.41 15.03
CA GLU A 448 5.36 -18.69 14.14
C GLU A 448 5.35 -17.21 14.53
N LEU A 449 6.52 -16.70 14.89
CA LEU A 449 6.72 -15.31 15.29
C LEU A 449 7.65 -14.61 14.31
N ASN A 450 7.18 -13.51 13.74
CA ASN A 450 8.02 -12.58 13.00
C ASN A 450 8.56 -11.54 13.97
N PHE A 451 9.87 -11.26 13.95
CA PHE A 451 10.48 -10.31 14.87
C PHE A 451 11.37 -9.27 14.17
N THR A 452 11.75 -8.20 14.88
CA THR A 452 12.61 -7.13 14.34
C THR A 452 13.99 -7.05 15.01
N SER A 453 14.15 -7.61 16.21
CA SER A 453 15.38 -7.56 17.02
C SER A 453 16.62 -8.05 16.27
N GLU A 454 17.77 -7.45 16.58
CA GLU A 454 19.05 -7.86 16.02
C GLU A 454 19.69 -8.97 16.83
N ILE A 455 20.18 -10.00 16.14
CA ILE A 455 20.85 -11.14 16.75
C ILE A 455 22.30 -11.15 16.30
N LYS A 456 23.21 -11.06 17.27
CA LYS A 456 24.65 -11.28 17.05
C LYS A 456 24.96 -12.77 17.26
N PRO A 457 25.58 -13.45 16.28
CA PRO A 457 25.94 -14.85 16.45
C PRO A 457 26.85 -15.07 17.68
N LYS A 458 26.67 -16.19 18.38
CA LYS A 458 27.49 -16.64 19.54
C LYS A 458 27.41 -15.81 20.84
N GLU A 459 26.84 -14.61 20.81
CA GLU A 459 26.72 -13.74 22.00
C GLU A 459 25.28 -13.67 22.55
N ASN A 460 24.30 -13.98 21.70
CA ASN A 460 22.90 -13.66 21.96
C ASN A 460 22.03 -14.92 22.09
N GLU A 461 21.20 -14.93 23.12
CA GLU A 461 20.21 -15.97 23.41
C GLU A 461 18.79 -15.46 23.18
N ILE A 462 17.95 -16.29 22.55
CA ILE A 462 16.49 -16.08 22.51
C ILE A 462 15.89 -16.96 23.60
N ARG A 463 15.09 -16.37 24.49
CA ARG A 463 14.43 -17.10 25.58
C ARG A 463 12.94 -17.18 25.30
N ILE A 464 12.38 -18.38 25.43
CA ILE A 464 10.97 -18.66 25.15
C ILE A 464 10.38 -19.31 26.39
N ALA A 465 9.36 -18.68 26.96
CA ALA A 465 8.66 -19.18 28.14
C ALA A 465 7.15 -19.19 27.89
N GLU A 466 6.43 -20.05 28.61
CA GLU A 466 4.97 -19.99 28.65
C GLU A 466 4.52 -18.82 29.54
N LYS A 467 3.52 -18.06 29.07
CA LYS A 467 2.94 -16.98 29.85
C LYS A 467 1.81 -17.50 30.73
N VAL A 468 2.10 -17.69 32.02
CA VAL A 468 1.12 -18.02 33.07
C VAL A 468 0.75 -16.73 33.81
N ASN A 469 -0.55 -16.42 33.93
CA ASN A 469 -1.20 -15.26 34.60
C ASN A 469 -0.29 -14.22 35.28
N ASP A 470 -0.34 -12.93 34.84
CA ASP A 470 0.09 -11.61 35.40
C ASP A 470 1.24 -11.47 36.42
N GLN A 471 1.81 -12.55 36.90
CA GLN A 471 3.09 -12.67 37.54
C GLN A 471 3.98 -13.35 36.52
N ILE A 472 4.93 -12.58 35.98
CA ILE A 472 6.12 -13.16 35.36
C ILE A 472 6.64 -14.14 36.40
N VAL A 473 6.52 -15.45 36.14
CA VAL A 473 7.13 -16.46 37.01
C VAL A 473 8.63 -16.31 36.81
N THR A 474 9.21 -15.37 37.57
CA THR A 474 10.63 -15.30 37.90
C THR A 474 10.92 -16.41 38.90
N ASP A 475 10.61 -17.65 38.53
CA ASP A 475 11.16 -18.80 39.20
C ASP A 475 11.88 -19.64 38.15
N HIS A 476 13.18 -19.69 38.30
CA HIS A 476 14.08 -20.42 37.42
C HIS A 476 13.59 -21.88 37.30
N LYS A 477 13.04 -22.29 36.14
CA LYS A 477 13.53 -23.50 35.45
C LYS A 477 12.90 -23.88 34.12
N ASN A 478 11.73 -23.36 33.73
CA ASN A 478 11.05 -23.89 32.55
C ASN A 478 10.98 -22.87 31.39
N GLU A 479 12.09 -22.74 30.66
CA GLU A 479 12.18 -21.94 29.44
C GLU A 479 13.00 -22.69 28.38
N THR A 480 12.70 -22.47 27.10
CA THR A 480 13.53 -22.90 25.98
C THR A 480 14.47 -21.75 25.60
N VAL A 481 15.79 -22.00 25.68
CA VAL A 481 16.84 -21.05 25.33
C VAL A 481 17.52 -21.48 24.05
N VAL A 482 17.50 -20.60 23.05
CA VAL A 482 18.07 -20.84 21.72
C VAL A 482 19.20 -19.87 21.45
N SER A 483 20.37 -20.40 21.09
CA SER A 483 21.55 -19.64 20.70
C SER A 483 21.83 -19.83 19.21
N VAL A 484 22.02 -18.72 18.50
CA VAL A 484 22.31 -18.73 17.05
C VAL A 484 23.82 -18.67 16.83
N TYR A 485 24.40 -19.69 16.21
CA TYR A 485 25.86 -19.82 16.04
C TYR A 485 26.36 -19.37 14.68
N ASN A 486 25.54 -19.57 13.66
CA ASN A 486 25.89 -19.22 12.28
C ASN A 486 24.66 -18.74 11.54
N ILE A 487 24.87 -17.76 10.67
CA ILE A 487 23.83 -17.20 9.80
C ILE A 487 24.39 -17.26 8.38
N ASP A 488 23.78 -18.08 7.52
CA ASP A 488 24.13 -18.10 6.11
C ASP A 488 23.72 -16.76 5.48
N ARG A 489 24.70 -15.95 5.10
CA ARG A 489 24.48 -14.62 4.51
C ARG A 489 23.83 -14.63 3.13
N LYS A 490 23.77 -15.78 2.45
CA LYS A 490 23.12 -15.95 1.15
C LYS A 490 21.71 -16.53 1.32
N LYS A 491 21.56 -17.56 2.14
CA LYS A 491 20.27 -18.27 2.29
C LYS A 491 19.43 -17.79 3.46
N GLY A 492 19.96 -17.01 4.40
CA GLY A 492 19.23 -16.58 5.62
C GLY A 492 18.92 -17.69 6.62
N THR A 493 19.24 -18.95 6.29
CA THR A 493 19.14 -20.09 7.19
C THR A 493 20.15 -19.93 8.31
N THR A 494 19.69 -20.14 9.54
CA THR A 494 20.56 -20.09 10.71
C THR A 494 20.81 -21.49 11.25
N SER A 495 22.04 -21.71 11.73
CA SER A 495 22.35 -22.85 12.56
C SER A 495 22.21 -22.40 14.01
N PHE A 496 21.25 -22.99 14.71
CA PHE A 496 20.98 -22.73 16.11
C PHE A 496 21.21 -23.98 16.96
N ARG A 497 21.49 -23.80 18.25
CA ARG A 497 21.46 -24.86 19.25
C ARG A 497 20.44 -24.48 20.30
N VAL A 498 19.77 -25.49 20.84
CA VAL A 498 18.97 -25.33 22.04
C VAL A 498 19.88 -25.61 23.23
N GLU A 499 20.14 -24.58 24.05
CA GLU A 499 20.96 -24.71 25.27
C GLU A 499 20.14 -25.29 26.44
N LYS A 500 18.87 -24.90 26.51
CA LYS A 500 17.92 -25.35 27.51
C LYS A 500 16.59 -25.58 26.83
N GLN A 501 15.96 -26.72 27.08
CA GLN A 501 14.75 -27.16 26.39
C GLN A 501 13.63 -27.29 27.42
N HIS A 502 12.53 -26.57 27.22
CA HIS A 502 11.27 -26.83 27.93
C HIS A 502 10.68 -28.17 27.44
N PRO A 503 10.05 -28.97 28.32
CA PRO A 503 9.43 -30.24 27.93
C PRO A 503 8.47 -30.10 26.75
N ASP A 504 7.69 -29.02 26.73
CA ASP A 504 6.65 -28.82 25.71
C ASP A 504 7.07 -27.90 24.55
N ILE A 505 8.04 -26.99 24.72
CA ILE A 505 8.34 -25.93 23.73
C ILE A 505 9.55 -26.29 22.87
N HIS A 506 9.30 -26.78 21.65
CA HIS A 506 10.31 -27.19 20.69
C HIS A 506 10.45 -26.16 19.56
N VAL A 507 11.64 -25.59 19.40
CA VAL A 507 11.95 -24.71 18.26
C VAL A 507 12.39 -25.55 17.07
N SER A 508 11.70 -25.40 15.95
CA SER A 508 11.99 -26.15 14.72
C SER A 508 12.87 -25.37 13.76
N GLU A 509 12.68 -24.05 13.68
CA GLU A 509 13.38 -23.21 12.71
C GLU A 509 13.58 -21.79 13.22
N VAL A 510 14.78 -21.26 13.01
CA VAL A 510 15.10 -19.85 13.18
C VAL A 510 15.65 -19.34 11.85
N THR A 511 14.97 -18.37 11.25
CA THR A 511 15.43 -17.73 10.00
C THR A 511 15.82 -16.29 10.28
N TYR A 512 16.99 -15.89 9.75
CA TYR A 512 17.53 -14.55 9.94
C TYR A 512 18.14 -14.03 8.63
N PHE A 513 17.40 -13.17 7.95
CA PHE A 513 17.75 -12.59 6.66
C PHE A 513 17.55 -11.07 6.69
N THR A 514 18.66 -10.32 6.64
CA THR A 514 18.65 -8.85 6.81
C THR A 514 18.69 -8.08 5.50
N LYS A 515 19.19 -8.68 4.41
CA LYS A 515 19.31 -7.99 3.12
C LYS A 515 17.94 -7.65 2.53
N PRO A 516 17.77 -6.47 1.91
CA PRO A 516 16.59 -6.21 1.08
C PRO A 516 16.62 -7.09 -0.17
N ILE A 517 15.45 -7.46 -0.68
CA ILE A 517 15.33 -8.34 -1.86
C ILE A 517 14.83 -7.51 -3.03
N ALA A 518 15.45 -7.63 -4.21
CA ALA A 518 14.91 -7.11 -5.45
C ALA A 518 14.57 -8.28 -6.38
N ILE A 519 13.29 -8.43 -6.71
CA ILE A 519 12.79 -9.47 -7.60
C ILE A 519 12.40 -8.82 -8.94
N PHE A 520 13.09 -9.22 -10.00
CA PHE A 520 12.79 -8.81 -11.37
C PHE A 520 11.95 -9.87 -12.05
N MET A 521 10.75 -9.51 -12.51
CA MET A 521 9.88 -10.38 -13.28
C MET A 521 10.05 -10.05 -14.76
N VAL A 522 10.84 -10.86 -15.47
CA VAL A 522 11.04 -10.71 -16.91
C VAL A 522 9.89 -11.41 -17.63
N THR A 523 9.02 -10.64 -18.27
CA THR A 523 7.80 -11.14 -18.92
C THR A 523 7.79 -10.76 -20.40
N PRO A 524 7.76 -11.70 -21.36
CA PRO A 524 7.80 -11.33 -22.78
C PRO A 524 6.64 -10.40 -23.15
N ASP A 525 6.93 -9.29 -23.83
CA ASP A 525 5.90 -8.33 -24.26
C ASP A 525 5.12 -8.82 -25.50
N TYR A 526 5.75 -9.61 -26.35
CA TYR A 526 5.15 -10.15 -27.56
C TYR A 526 4.30 -11.42 -27.34
N ASP A 527 4.44 -12.11 -26.20
CA ASP A 527 3.74 -13.37 -25.91
C ASP A 527 3.15 -13.38 -24.50
N SER A 528 1.84 -13.60 -24.40
CA SER A 528 1.11 -13.65 -23.13
C SER A 528 0.98 -15.03 -22.52
N SER A 529 1.43 -16.09 -23.20
CA SER A 529 1.17 -17.49 -22.83
C SER A 529 1.61 -17.83 -21.40
N ASN A 530 2.74 -17.25 -20.95
CA ASN A 530 3.31 -17.51 -19.63
C ASN A 530 2.93 -16.47 -18.56
N HIS A 531 2.20 -15.40 -18.91
CA HIS A 531 1.92 -14.28 -17.98
C HIS A 531 1.10 -14.69 -16.75
N VAL A 532 0.38 -15.80 -16.82
CA VAL A 532 -0.34 -16.36 -15.68
C VAL A 532 0.60 -16.74 -14.53
N ILE A 533 1.85 -17.15 -14.80
CA ILE A 533 2.83 -17.49 -13.77
C ILE A 533 3.25 -16.25 -12.98
N ALA A 534 3.56 -15.15 -13.68
CA ALA A 534 3.85 -13.86 -13.04
C ALA A 534 2.65 -13.36 -12.23
N SER A 535 1.44 -13.57 -12.73
CA SER A 535 0.21 -13.20 -12.03
C SER A 535 0.01 -13.96 -10.72
N ILE A 536 0.23 -15.27 -10.76
CA ILE A 536 0.17 -16.12 -9.57
C ILE A 536 1.27 -15.69 -8.59
N PHE A 537 2.49 -15.42 -9.06
CA PHE A 537 3.58 -14.94 -8.22
C PHE A 537 3.24 -13.67 -7.44
N VAL A 538 2.75 -12.62 -8.13
CA VAL A 538 2.36 -11.36 -7.47
C VAL A 538 1.26 -11.58 -6.45
N ARG A 539 0.23 -12.38 -6.79
CA ARG A 539 -0.88 -12.68 -5.89
C ARG A 539 -0.44 -13.46 -4.65
N GLN A 540 0.36 -14.50 -4.83
CA GLN A 540 0.89 -15.31 -3.74
C GLN A 540 1.79 -14.47 -2.83
N LEU A 541 2.67 -13.65 -3.40
CA LEU A 541 3.52 -12.74 -2.65
C LEU A 541 2.68 -11.75 -1.83
N TYR A 542 1.70 -11.10 -2.45
CA TYR A 542 0.81 -10.17 -1.76
C TYR A 542 0.05 -10.86 -0.62
N TYR A 543 -0.53 -12.03 -0.86
CA TYR A 543 -1.23 -12.81 0.16
C TYR A 543 -0.33 -13.12 1.37
N VAL A 544 0.90 -13.60 1.13
CA VAL A 544 1.86 -13.92 2.19
C VAL A 544 2.21 -12.68 2.99
N LEU A 545 2.47 -11.55 2.32
CA LEU A 545 2.82 -10.30 2.98
C LEU A 545 1.65 -9.76 3.81
N ALA A 546 0.43 -9.74 3.26
CA ALA A 546 -0.77 -9.26 3.94
C ALA A 546 -1.12 -10.13 5.16
N LYS A 547 -1.09 -11.47 5.00
CA LYS A 547 -1.33 -12.42 6.11
C LYS A 547 -0.33 -12.22 7.25
N ASN A 548 0.96 -12.06 6.93
CA ASN A 548 1.98 -11.88 7.96
C ASN A 548 1.96 -10.47 8.56
N ALA A 549 1.55 -9.46 7.80
CA ALA A 549 1.38 -8.09 8.31
C ALA A 549 0.24 -8.02 9.33
N SER A 550 -0.89 -8.70 9.09
CA SER A 550 -2.00 -8.71 10.06
C SER A 550 -1.69 -9.44 11.37
N LEU A 551 -0.73 -10.38 11.34
CA LEU A 551 -0.23 -11.08 12.53
C LEU A 551 0.90 -10.31 13.24
N ALA A 552 1.61 -9.43 12.54
CA ALA A 552 2.73 -8.68 13.08
C ALA A 552 2.30 -7.49 13.93
N LYS A 553 3.12 -7.14 14.92
CA LYS A 553 2.88 -5.98 15.78
C LYS A 553 2.92 -4.68 14.98
N GLY A 554 1.78 -4.02 14.85
CA GLY A 554 1.63 -2.76 14.11
C GLY A 554 1.04 -2.93 12.71
N ASN A 555 0.49 -4.10 12.36
CA ASN A 555 -0.27 -4.35 11.14
C ASN A 555 0.47 -3.98 9.84
N LYS A 556 1.80 -4.16 9.82
CA LYS A 556 2.66 -3.76 8.71
C LYS A 556 3.82 -4.73 8.52
N CYS A 557 4.41 -4.71 7.32
CA CYS A 557 5.64 -5.45 7.06
C CYS A 557 6.81 -4.90 7.88
N HIS A 558 7.72 -5.77 8.32
CA HIS A 558 8.94 -5.35 9.03
C HIS A 558 9.90 -4.61 8.10
N ARG A 559 9.95 -5.02 6.84
CA ARG A 559 10.57 -4.30 5.74
C ARG A 559 9.49 -3.85 4.77
N GLU A 560 9.53 -2.60 4.37
CA GLU A 560 8.67 -2.07 3.32
C GLU A 560 8.90 -2.83 2.01
N VAL A 561 7.82 -3.11 1.27
CA VAL A 561 7.86 -3.79 -0.01
C VAL A 561 7.22 -2.88 -1.05
N VAL A 562 7.99 -2.49 -2.06
CA VAL A 562 7.55 -1.59 -3.12
C VAL A 562 7.35 -2.38 -4.40
N PHE A 563 6.14 -2.33 -4.94
CA PHE A 563 5.79 -2.92 -6.22
C PHE A 563 5.90 -1.84 -7.31
N LEU A 564 6.87 -1.98 -8.23
CA LEU A 564 6.97 -1.19 -9.45
C LEU A 564 6.59 -2.07 -10.64
N LEU A 565 5.30 -2.07 -10.96
CA LEU A 565 4.73 -2.90 -12.02
C LEU A 565 4.69 -2.11 -13.34
N ASP A 566 5.82 -2.04 -14.05
CA ASP A 566 5.86 -1.37 -15.36
C ASP A 566 5.03 -2.12 -16.41
N GLU A 567 4.46 -1.40 -17.38
CA GLU A 567 3.55 -1.89 -18.42
C GLU A 567 2.35 -2.74 -17.95
N PHE A 568 1.95 -2.61 -16.68
CA PHE A 568 0.89 -3.42 -16.07
C PHE A 568 -0.48 -3.30 -16.77
N GLY A 569 -0.75 -2.20 -17.48
CA GLY A 569 -2.03 -1.98 -18.17
C GLY A 569 -2.16 -2.59 -19.56
N VAL A 570 -1.10 -3.18 -20.14
CA VAL A 570 -1.05 -3.43 -21.60
C VAL A 570 -1.51 -4.83 -22.03
N ARG A 571 -1.41 -5.88 -21.20
CA ARG A 571 -1.67 -7.29 -21.61
C ARG A 571 -2.20 -8.11 -20.42
N PRO A 572 -2.91 -9.25 -20.64
CA PRO A 572 -4.12 -9.62 -19.90
C PRO A 572 -3.80 -10.13 -18.50
N TYR A 573 -3.46 -9.20 -17.64
CA TYR A 573 -3.71 -9.28 -16.22
C TYR A 573 -5.22 -9.19 -15.94
N GLY A 574 -6.08 -9.77 -16.77
CA GLY A 574 -7.54 -9.77 -16.58
C GLY A 574 -7.96 -10.46 -15.27
N HIS A 575 -7.05 -11.22 -14.65
CA HIS A 575 -7.23 -11.77 -13.29
C HIS A 575 -6.55 -10.92 -12.20
N ILE A 576 -5.56 -10.06 -12.52
CA ILE A 576 -4.96 -9.10 -11.59
C ILE A 576 -5.65 -7.72 -11.62
N GLU A 577 -6.51 -7.44 -12.61
CA GLU A 577 -7.38 -6.27 -12.61
C GLU A 577 -8.28 -6.27 -11.36
N ASN A 578 -8.69 -7.45 -10.90
CA ASN A 578 -9.34 -7.66 -9.61
C ASN A 578 -8.37 -7.55 -8.41
N LEU A 579 -7.08 -7.89 -8.55
CA LEU A 579 -6.11 -7.73 -7.45
C LEU A 579 -5.90 -6.24 -7.12
N LEU A 580 -5.78 -5.34 -8.11
CA LEU A 580 -5.73 -3.90 -7.86
C LEU A 580 -7.08 -3.32 -7.42
N ARG A 581 -8.20 -3.75 -8.03
CA ARG A 581 -9.54 -3.24 -7.69
C ARG A 581 -10.10 -3.75 -6.36
N GLN A 582 -9.76 -4.95 -5.92
CA GLN A 582 -10.37 -5.61 -4.75
C GLN A 582 -9.37 -5.93 -3.62
N GLU A 583 -8.09 -6.19 -3.90
CA GLU A 583 -7.15 -6.74 -2.89
C GLU A 583 -6.03 -5.75 -2.47
N MET A 584 -5.38 -5.04 -3.41
CA MET A 584 -4.27 -4.10 -3.16
C MET A 584 -4.72 -2.66 -2.86
N GLY A 585 -5.98 -2.33 -3.15
CA GLY A 585 -6.59 -1.06 -2.72
C GLY A 585 -7.02 -1.05 -1.25
N VAL A 586 -6.99 -2.20 -0.56
CA VAL A 586 -7.62 -2.39 0.76
C VAL A 586 -6.63 -2.37 1.93
N CYS A 587 -5.32 -2.39 1.66
CA CYS A 587 -4.28 -2.18 2.68
C CYS A 587 -3.37 -1.02 2.28
N ALA A 588 -3.97 0.17 2.24
CA ALA A 588 -3.29 1.45 2.37
C ALA A 588 -3.34 1.90 3.84
#